data_AF-A0AAV6HCE1-F1
#
_entry.id   AF-A0AAV6HCE1-F1
#
_cell.length_a   1.000
_cell.length_b   1.000
_cell.length_c   1.000
_cell.angle_alpha   90.00
_cell.angle_beta   90.00
_cell.angle_gamma   90.00
#
_symmetry.space_group_name_H-M   'P 1'
#
loop_
_entity.id
_entity.type
_entity.pdbx_description
1 polymer ?
#
loop_
_entity_poly.entity_id
_entity_poly.type
_entity_poly.pdbx_seq_one_letter_code
_entity_poly.pdbx_strand_id
1 'polypeptide(L)'
;MRNCTLAIHIAQKDWECDEWKHVLAGPLGMDGRQIQELLDSGERFGRGVVAGLVEVGYTWCCPEDQTEVELKELERAALLTGLSQKYLTRLSNPRWLQQPLYARGHKDVWTVDIPVQLLPSSSLPTAH
;
A
#
# COMPACT_ATOMS: atom_id res chain seq x y z
N MET A 1 1.71 16.76 8.28
CA MET A 1 1.52 16.91 6.83
C MET A 1 0.02 16.97 6.55
N ARG A 2 -0.43 17.92 5.71
CA ARG A 2 -1.82 17.93 5.21
C ARG A 2 -1.93 16.87 4.10
N ASN A 3 -3.08 16.21 4.02
CA ASN A 3 -3.36 15.11 3.10
C ASN A 3 -2.81 15.38 1.68
N CYS A 4 -1.92 14.52 1.20
CA CYS A 4 -1.40 14.55 -0.17
C CYS A 4 -1.67 13.21 -0.86
N THR A 5 -1.64 13.20 -2.19
CA THR A 5 -1.66 11.94 -2.96
C THR A 5 -0.24 11.61 -3.39
N LEU A 6 0.21 10.38 -3.12
CA LEU A 6 1.47 9.83 -3.60
C LEU A 6 1.23 8.75 -4.63
N ALA A 7 2.21 8.58 -5.52
CA ALA A 7 2.27 7.45 -6.43
C ALA A 7 2.86 6.23 -5.73
N ILE A 8 2.35 5.04 -6.07
CA ILE A 8 2.86 3.75 -5.58
C ILE A 8 3.74 3.14 -6.67
N HIS A 9 5.01 2.93 -6.34
CA HIS A 9 5.95 2.15 -7.15
C HIS A 9 6.04 0.72 -6.61
N ILE A 10 5.98 -0.27 -7.49
CA ILE A 10 6.19 -1.68 -7.16
C ILE A 10 7.66 -2.01 -7.39
N ALA A 11 8.38 -2.33 -6.32
CA ALA A 11 9.79 -2.71 -6.38
C ALA A 11 9.98 -4.08 -7.09
N GLN A 12 11.18 -4.32 -7.63
CA GLN A 12 11.49 -5.62 -8.25
C GLN A 12 11.74 -6.73 -7.23
N LYS A 13 12.29 -6.39 -6.07
CA LYS A 13 12.63 -7.34 -5.01
C LYS A 13 11.39 -7.64 -4.16
N ASP A 14 11.28 -8.90 -3.76
CA ASP A 14 10.31 -9.34 -2.77
C ASP A 14 10.59 -8.74 -1.39
N TRP A 15 9.53 -8.71 -0.59
CA TRP A 15 9.66 -8.53 0.85
C TRP A 15 10.35 -9.77 1.46
N GLU A 16 11.23 -9.55 2.44
CA GLU A 16 12.16 -10.60 2.92
C GLU A 16 11.50 -11.66 3.81
N CYS A 17 10.30 -11.42 4.34
CA CYS A 17 9.61 -12.37 5.24
C CYS A 17 8.20 -12.75 4.75
N ASP A 18 7.67 -13.83 5.33
CA ASP A 18 6.36 -14.41 4.99
C ASP A 18 5.32 -14.24 6.11
N GLU A 19 5.60 -13.41 7.12
CA GLU A 19 4.74 -13.20 8.29
C GLU A 19 3.37 -12.64 7.90
N TRP A 20 3.30 -11.83 6.83
CA TRP A 20 2.05 -11.30 6.27
C TRP A 20 1.06 -12.41 5.89
N LYS A 21 1.53 -13.61 5.48
CA LYS A 21 0.65 -14.75 5.17
C LYS A 21 -0.13 -15.20 6.40
N HIS A 22 0.47 -15.13 7.59
CA HIS A 22 -0.20 -15.50 8.84
C HIS A 22 -1.26 -14.47 9.22
N VAL A 23 -1.04 -13.18 8.94
CA VAL A 23 -2.02 -12.13 9.18
C VAL A 23 -3.23 -12.29 8.24
N LEU A 24 -3.00 -12.62 6.97
CA LEU A 24 -4.07 -12.91 6.01
C LEU A 24 -4.88 -14.15 6.40
N ALA A 25 -4.21 -15.26 6.74
CA ALA A 25 -4.89 -16.52 7.05
C ALA A 25 -5.58 -16.53 8.42
N GLY A 26 -4.97 -15.91 9.43
CA GLY A 26 -5.47 -15.88 10.80
C GLY A 26 -6.48 -14.75 11.02
N PRO A 27 -6.02 -13.55 11.43
CA PRO A 27 -6.89 -12.40 11.72
C PRO A 27 -7.89 -12.01 10.62
N LEU A 28 -7.53 -12.18 9.34
CA LEU A 28 -8.42 -11.88 8.22
C LEU A 28 -9.19 -13.10 7.69
N GLY A 29 -8.87 -14.31 8.18
CA GLY A 29 -9.61 -15.53 7.87
C GLY A 29 -9.59 -15.95 6.40
N MET A 30 -8.61 -15.50 5.62
CA MET A 30 -8.52 -15.83 4.20
C MET A 30 -8.02 -17.26 4.00
N ASP A 31 -8.68 -18.01 3.13
CA ASP A 31 -8.19 -19.31 2.69
C ASP A 31 -7.08 -19.19 1.63
N GLY A 32 -6.42 -20.31 1.32
CA GLY A 32 -5.31 -20.30 0.37
C GLY A 32 -5.70 -19.86 -1.04
N ARG A 33 -6.94 -20.09 -1.47
CA ARG A 33 -7.42 -19.65 -2.78
C ARG A 33 -7.63 -18.14 -2.79
N GLN A 34 -8.26 -17.59 -1.76
CA GLN A 34 -8.47 -16.16 -1.61
C GLN A 34 -7.14 -15.40 -1.53
N ILE A 35 -6.14 -15.95 -0.82
CA ILE A 35 -4.80 -15.38 -0.78
C ILE A 35 -4.17 -15.38 -2.17
N GLN A 36 -4.27 -16.49 -2.91
CA GLN A 36 -3.72 -16.56 -4.27
C GLN A 36 -4.41 -15.56 -5.21
N GLU A 37 -5.75 -15.47 -5.19
CA GLU A 37 -6.50 -14.50 -6.01
C GLU A 37 -6.12 -13.05 -5.67
N LEU A 38 -5.85 -12.75 -4.38
CA LEU A 38 -5.36 -11.44 -3.95
C LEU A 38 -3.96 -11.15 -4.50
N LEU A 39 -3.03 -12.12 -4.44
CA LEU A 39 -1.67 -11.97 -4.95
C LEU A 39 -1.65 -11.80 -6.47
N ASP A 40 -2.41 -12.62 -7.20
CA ASP A 40 -2.55 -12.51 -8.66
C ASP A 40 -3.11 -11.14 -9.06
N SER A 41 -4.09 -10.64 -8.29
CA SER A 41 -4.63 -9.30 -8.48
C SER A 41 -3.59 -8.21 -8.18
N GLY A 42 -2.71 -8.41 -7.19
CA GLY A 42 -1.63 -7.48 -6.85
C GLY A 42 -0.51 -7.41 -7.92
N GLU A 43 -0.22 -8.53 -8.58
CA GLU A 43 0.82 -8.65 -9.60
C GLU A 43 0.33 -8.30 -11.03
N ARG A 44 -0.92 -7.83 -11.18
CA ARG A 44 -1.55 -7.55 -12.49
C ARG A 44 -0.74 -6.64 -13.43
N PHE A 45 0.10 -5.78 -12.89
CA PHE A 45 0.94 -4.82 -13.61
C PHE A 45 2.42 -5.18 -13.59
N GLY A 46 2.78 -6.31 -12.97
CA GLY A 46 4.15 -6.71 -12.72
C GLY A 46 4.90 -5.73 -11.81
N ARG A 47 6.22 -5.68 -11.99
CA ARG A 47 7.15 -4.97 -11.09
C ARG A 47 8.03 -3.97 -11.83
N GLY A 48 8.62 -3.03 -11.08
CA GLY A 48 9.42 -1.95 -11.65
C GLY A 48 8.55 -0.89 -12.34
N VAL A 49 7.35 -0.68 -11.81
CA VAL A 49 6.35 0.22 -12.39
C VAL A 49 5.72 1.09 -11.31
N VAL A 50 5.30 2.30 -11.68
CA VAL A 50 4.29 3.03 -10.94
C VAL A 50 2.93 2.45 -11.31
N ALA A 51 2.23 1.93 -10.30
CA ALA A 51 1.02 1.13 -10.50
C ALA A 51 -0.26 1.82 -10.03
N GLY A 52 -0.14 2.80 -9.13
CA GLY A 52 -1.30 3.40 -8.50
C GLY A 52 -1.01 4.69 -7.75
N LEU A 53 -2.04 5.17 -7.10
CA LEU A 53 -2.07 6.37 -6.28
C LEU A 53 -2.68 6.04 -4.93
N VAL A 54 -2.25 6.75 -3.88
CA VAL A 54 -2.81 6.64 -2.53
C VAL A 54 -2.80 7.98 -1.84
N GLU A 55 -3.81 8.27 -1.04
CA GLU A 55 -3.85 9.43 -0.17
C GLU A 55 -3.13 9.12 1.15
N VAL A 56 -2.21 10.01 1.52
CA VAL A 56 -1.41 9.94 2.74
C VAL A 56 -2.01 10.89 3.77
N GLY A 57 -2.45 10.31 4.89
CA GLY A 57 -2.95 11.04 6.05
C GLY A 57 -1.85 11.39 7.04
N TYR A 58 -2.18 11.31 8.33
CA TYR A 58 -1.22 11.54 9.40
C TYR A 58 -0.30 10.33 9.62
N THR A 59 0.91 10.63 10.06
CA THR A 59 1.93 9.65 10.48
C THR A 59 2.20 9.84 11.97
N TRP A 60 2.29 8.75 12.72
CA TRP A 60 2.61 8.75 14.14
C TRP A 60 3.53 7.59 14.50
N CYS A 61 4.26 7.69 15.60
CA CYS A 61 5.06 6.59 16.12
C CYS A 61 4.16 5.66 16.94
N CYS A 62 4.22 4.34 16.70
CA CYS A 62 3.50 3.35 17.49
C CYS A 62 4.08 3.28 18.90
N PRO A 63 3.30 3.56 19.96
CA PRO A 63 3.77 3.47 21.33
C PRO A 63 4.13 2.04 21.73
N GLU A 64 5.04 1.90 22.70
CA GLU A 64 5.39 0.60 23.30
C GLU A 64 4.32 0.08 24.27
N ASP A 65 3.56 0.99 24.88
CA ASP A 65 2.53 0.71 25.88
C ASP A 65 1.13 0.53 25.26
N GLN A 66 1.05 0.32 23.95
CA GLN A 66 -0.20 0.02 23.25
C GLN A 66 -0.83 -1.25 23.81
N THR A 67 -2.14 -1.24 24.06
CA THR A 67 -2.83 -2.45 24.53
C THR A 67 -2.78 -3.56 23.48
N GLU A 68 -2.82 -4.83 23.91
CA GLU A 68 -2.75 -5.98 23.00
C GLU A 68 -3.88 -5.97 21.95
N VAL A 69 -5.07 -5.50 22.33
CA VAL A 69 -6.23 -5.41 21.43
C VAL A 69 -5.99 -4.38 20.34
N GLU A 70 -5.59 -3.16 20.71
CA GLU A 70 -5.30 -2.10 19.74
C GLU A 70 -4.11 -2.44 18.85
N LEU A 71 -3.06 -3.05 19.41
CA LEU A 71 -1.90 -3.49 18.65
C LEU A 71 -2.30 -4.51 17.58
N LYS A 72 -3.13 -5.51 17.92
CA LYS A 72 -3.62 -6.50 16.95
C LYS A 72 -4.46 -5.86 15.83
N GLU A 73 -5.26 -4.84 16.15
CA GLU A 73 -6.01 -4.11 15.12
C GLU A 73 -5.08 -3.35 14.16
N LEU A 74 -4.04 -2.72 14.69
CA LEU A 74 -3.01 -2.04 13.89
C LEU A 74 -2.21 -3.04 13.04
N GLU A 75 -1.81 -4.18 13.59
CA GLU A 75 -1.10 -5.25 12.88
C GLU A 75 -1.96 -5.84 11.76
N ARG A 76 -3.26 -6.04 12.03
CA ARG A 76 -4.23 -6.47 11.01
C ARG A 76 -4.36 -5.44 9.89
N ALA A 77 -4.40 -4.14 10.22
CA ALA A 77 -4.49 -3.07 9.23
C ALA A 77 -3.19 -2.91 8.41
N ALA A 78 -2.03 -3.14 9.03
CA ALA A 78 -0.72 -3.01 8.39
C ALA A 78 -0.26 -4.28 7.65
N LEU A 79 -0.93 -5.41 7.87
CA LEU A 79 -0.47 -6.75 7.45
C LEU A 79 0.96 -7.06 7.93
N LEU A 80 1.32 -6.57 9.10
CA LEU A 80 2.66 -6.67 9.67
C LEU A 80 2.59 -6.75 11.20
N THR A 81 3.31 -7.70 11.80
CA THR A 81 3.46 -7.83 13.26
C THR A 81 4.65 -7.03 13.78
N GLY A 82 4.70 -6.82 15.10
CA GLY A 82 5.84 -6.15 15.74
C GLY A 82 5.93 -4.67 15.38
N LEU A 83 4.81 -3.96 15.52
CA LEU A 83 4.70 -2.54 15.15
C LEU A 83 5.33 -1.56 16.15
N SER A 84 5.73 -2.04 17.33
CA SER A 84 6.31 -1.20 18.38
C SER A 84 7.44 -0.31 17.83
N GLN A 85 7.38 0.98 18.16
CA GLN A 85 8.32 2.03 17.73
C GLN A 85 8.40 2.29 16.20
N LYS A 86 7.59 1.62 15.37
CA LYS A 86 7.50 1.94 13.93
C LYS A 86 6.63 3.18 13.71
N TYR A 87 6.93 3.91 12.64
CA TYR A 87 6.05 4.98 12.17
C TYR A 87 4.90 4.41 11.36
N LEU A 88 3.68 4.58 11.86
CA LEU A 88 2.43 4.19 11.20
C LEU A 88 1.90 5.37 10.43
N THR A 89 1.49 5.14 9.19
CA THR A 89 0.91 6.17 8.32
C THR A 89 -0.46 5.72 7.86
N ARG A 90 -1.48 6.56 8.08
CA ARG A 90 -2.83 6.27 7.60
C ARG A 90 -2.87 6.49 6.08
N LEU A 91 -3.25 5.44 5.36
CA LEU A 91 -3.45 5.47 3.91
C LEU A 91 -4.94 5.36 3.58
N SER A 92 -5.40 6.06 2.55
CA SER A 92 -6.77 6.02 2.07
C SER A 92 -6.86 6.17 0.56
N ASN A 93 -8.03 5.89 0.01
CA ASN A 93 -8.35 6.08 -1.41
C ASN A 93 -7.31 5.45 -2.38
N PRO A 94 -6.94 4.16 -2.20
CA PRO A 94 -6.02 3.50 -3.11
C PRO A 94 -6.68 3.33 -4.48
N ARG A 95 -5.96 3.68 -5.54
CA ARG A 95 -6.45 3.60 -6.92
C ARG A 95 -5.36 3.08 -7.83
N TRP A 96 -5.68 2.10 -8.66
CA TRP A 96 -4.80 1.68 -9.76
C TRP A 96 -4.77 2.74 -10.84
N LEU A 97 -3.61 2.94 -11.47
CA LEU A 97 -3.54 3.62 -12.76
C LEU A 97 -4.28 2.79 -13.82
N GLN A 98 -4.68 3.42 -14.92
CA GLN A 98 -5.32 2.70 -16.03
C GLN A 98 -4.37 1.70 -16.69
N GLN A 99 -3.07 2.03 -16.72
CA GLN A 99 -1.98 1.18 -17.19
C GLN A 99 -0.73 1.46 -16.34
N PRO A 100 0.22 0.51 -16.24
CA PRO A 100 1.45 0.74 -15.52
C PRO A 100 2.33 1.77 -16.23
N LEU A 101 3.04 2.58 -15.44
CA LEU A 101 4.10 3.44 -15.93
C LEU A 101 5.46 2.84 -15.54
N TYR A 102 6.22 2.38 -16.53
CA TYR A 102 7.57 1.87 -16.29
C TYR A 102 8.48 2.95 -15.71
N ALA A 103 9.06 2.68 -14.55
CA ALA A 103 9.93 3.63 -13.86
C ALA A 103 10.94 2.89 -12.98
N ARG A 104 12.20 3.36 -12.99
CA ARG A 104 13.20 2.88 -12.04
C ARG A 104 12.82 3.36 -10.64
N GLY A 105 12.91 2.49 -9.65
CA GLY A 105 12.76 2.90 -8.25
C GLY A 105 13.94 3.78 -7.82
N HIS A 106 13.64 4.81 -7.02
CA HIS A 106 14.65 5.69 -6.44
C HIS A 106 14.60 5.62 -4.90
N LYS A 107 15.60 6.22 -4.25
CA LYS A 107 15.70 6.25 -2.80
C LYS A 107 14.59 7.14 -2.21
N ASP A 108 13.99 6.69 -1.11
CA ASP A 108 12.99 7.40 -0.31
C ASP A 108 11.76 7.87 -1.14
N VAL A 109 11.36 9.13 -1.02
CA VAL A 109 10.28 9.74 -1.82
C VAL A 109 10.90 10.51 -2.98
N TRP A 110 10.46 10.24 -4.20
CA TRP A 110 10.92 10.93 -5.41
C TRP A 110 9.76 11.37 -6.30
N THR A 111 10.06 12.24 -7.26
CA THR A 111 9.07 12.75 -8.21
C THR A 111 8.95 11.83 -9.42
N VAL A 112 7.72 11.63 -9.90
CA VAL A 112 7.42 10.96 -11.16
C VAL A 112 6.37 11.76 -11.93
N ASP A 113 6.55 11.84 -13.25
CA ASP A 113 5.59 12.47 -14.14
C ASP A 113 4.59 11.41 -14.65
N ILE A 114 3.35 11.48 -14.17
CA ILE A 114 2.27 10.57 -14.58
C ILE A 114 1.42 11.26 -15.64
N PRO A 115 1.37 10.73 -16.88
CA PRO A 115 0.49 11.26 -17.91
C PRO A 115 -0.98 11.20 -17.50
N VAL A 116 -1.76 12.25 -17.80
CA VAL A 116 -3.17 12.38 -17.38
C VAL A 116 -4.02 11.20 -17.83
N GLN A 117 -3.76 10.64 -19.02
CA GLN A 117 -4.48 9.47 -19.53
C GLN A 117 -4.28 8.19 -18.70
N LEU A 118 -3.23 8.12 -17.87
CA LEU A 118 -3.01 6.99 -16.97
C LEU A 118 -3.72 7.16 -15.63
N LEU A 119 -4.18 8.38 -15.31
CA LEU A 119 -4.88 8.64 -14.05
C LEU A 119 -6.20 7.86 -13.98
N PRO A 120 -6.58 7.36 -12.80
CA PRO A 120 -7.88 6.73 -12.59
C PRO A 120 -9.02 7.65 -13.05
N SER A 121 -10.12 7.08 -13.58
CA SER A 121 -11.25 7.87 -14.09
C SER A 121 -11.90 8.77 -13.03
N SER A 122 -11.82 8.38 -11.74
CA SER A 122 -12.32 9.16 -10.60
C SER A 122 -11.41 10.36 -10.22
N SER A 123 -10.25 10.50 -10.85
CA SER A 123 -9.26 11.57 -10.59
C SER A 123 -9.23 12.64 -11.68
N LEU A 124 -10.05 12.52 -12.72
CA LEU A 124 -10.22 13.58 -13.71
C LEU A 124 -11.17 14.65 -13.16
N PRO A 125 -10.83 15.95 -13.22
CA PRO A 125 -11.77 17.01 -12.90
C PRO A 125 -12.98 16.88 -13.83
N THR A 126 -14.19 16.93 -13.28
CA THR A 126 -15.41 17.05 -14.08
C THR A 126 -15.34 18.38 -14.81
N ALA A 127 -15.33 18.36 -16.14
CA ALA A 127 -15.46 19.59 -16.93
C ALA A 127 -16.83 20.20 -16.62
N HIS A 128 -16.85 21.36 -15.97
CA HIS A 128 -18.00 22.23 -15.82
C HIS A 128 -18.01 23.27 -16.94
#